data_AF-A0A430Q7N2-F1
#
_entry.id   AF-A0A430Q7N2-F1
#
_cell.length_a   1.000
_cell.length_b   1.000
_cell.length_c   1.000
_cell.angle_alpha   90.00
_cell.angle_beta   90.00
_cell.angle_gamma   90.00
#
_symmetry.space_group_name_H-M   'P 1'
#
loop_
_entity.id
_entity.type
_entity.pdbx_description
1 polymer ?
#
loop_
_entity_poly.entity_id
_entity_poly.type
_entity_poly.pdbx_seq_one_letter_code
_entity_poly.pdbx_strand_id
1 'polypeptide(L)' 'MPVLSPLEFRDCVVDSPNFRKALSDHEADLKIANKKVKSVLVNTRRVFEAMECKFFVDIFLINFHKLYD' A
#
# COMPACT_ATOMS: atom_id res chain seq x y z
N MET A 1 10.96 11.55 -2.66
CA MET A 1 10.21 12.79 -2.95
C MET A 1 10.85 13.91 -2.16
N PRO A 2 10.92 15.14 -2.71
CA PRO A 2 11.25 16.30 -1.89
C PRO A 2 10.21 16.47 -0.78
N VAL A 3 10.64 16.92 0.39
CA VAL A 3 9.74 17.23 1.51
C VAL A 3 8.92 18.44 1.13
N LEU A 4 7.59 18.29 1.11
CA LEU A 4 6.68 19.40 0.84
C LEU A 4 6.58 20.30 2.08
N SER A 5 6.60 21.61 1.86
CA SER A 5 6.36 22.58 2.93
C SER A 5 4.91 22.50 3.42
N PRO A 6 4.64 22.73 4.71
CA PRO A 6 3.28 22.82 5.23
C PRO A 6 2.45 23.87 4.47
N LEU A 7 1.17 23.58 4.29
CA LEU A 7 0.21 24.55 3.76
C LEU A 7 -0.31 25.42 4.90
N GLU A 8 -0.25 26.73 4.73
CA GLU A 8 -0.75 27.69 5.71
C GLU A 8 -2.19 28.09 5.43
N PHE A 9 -3.03 28.14 6.47
CA PHE A 9 -4.44 28.52 6.34
C PHE A 9 -4.63 29.93 5.80
N ARG A 10 -3.72 30.86 6.13
CA ARG A 10 -3.75 32.23 5.64
C ARG A 10 -3.68 32.28 4.11
N ASP A 11 -2.84 31.45 3.51
CA ASP A 11 -2.62 31.42 2.06
C ASP A 11 -3.78 30.74 1.32
N CYS A 12 -4.52 29.88 2.02
CA CYS A 12 -5.79 29.31 1.55
C CYS A 12 -6.87 30.38 1.36
N VAL A 13 -6.99 31.34 2.29
CA VAL A 13 -7.98 32.42 2.19
C VAL A 13 -7.72 33.32 0.98
N VAL A 14 -6.45 33.57 0.67
CA VAL A 14 -6.04 34.41 -0.46
C VAL A 14 -6.13 33.66 -1.80
N ASP A 15 -6.21 32.32 -1.76
CA ASP A 15 -6.23 31.42 -2.92
C ASP A 15 -5.18 31.78 -3.98
N SER A 16 -3.95 32.04 -3.54
CA SER A 16 -2.90 32.48 -4.46
C SER A 16 -2.51 31.36 -5.45
N PRO A 17 -2.01 31.71 -6.66
CA PRO A 17 -1.52 30.71 -7.61
C PRO A 17 -0.42 29.80 -7.02
N ASN A 18 0.41 30.34 -6.14
CA ASN A 18 1.45 29.56 -5.45
C ASN A 18 0.84 28.56 -4.47
N PHE A 19 -0.17 28.98 -3.70
CA PHE A 19 -0.91 28.09 -2.81
C PHE A 19 -1.59 26.95 -3.58
N ARG A 20 -2.25 27.26 -4.71
CA ARG A 20 -2.87 26.26 -5.59
C ARG A 20 -1.88 25.24 -6.12
N LYS A 21 -0.68 25.70 -6.51
CA LYS A 21 0.39 24.80 -6.96
C LYS A 21 0.85 23.89 -5.82
N ALA A 22 1.14 24.45 -4.66
CA ALA A 22 1.55 23.69 -3.49
C ALA A 22 0.47 22.65 -3.10
N LEU A 23 -0.81 23.04 -3.09
CA LEU A 23 -1.93 22.15 -2.85
C LEU A 23 -1.97 20.99 -3.85
N SER A 24 -1.81 21.28 -5.14
CA SER A 24 -1.75 20.24 -6.19
C SER A 24 -0.57 19.27 -5.98
N ASP A 25 0.58 19.76 -5.54
CA ASP A 25 1.75 18.94 -5.26
C ASP A 25 1.49 18.00 -4.07
N HIS A 26 0.83 18.50 -3.01
CA HIS A 26 0.39 17.70 -1.86
C HIS A 26 -0.64 16.63 -2.25
N GLU A 27 -1.62 16.97 -3.07
CA GLU A 27 -2.61 16.01 -3.58
C GLU A 27 -1.96 14.89 -4.41
N ALA A 28 -0.97 15.24 -5.24
CA ALA A 28 -0.21 14.29 -6.02
C ALA A 28 0.58 13.33 -5.12
N ASP A 29 1.25 13.84 -4.09
CA ASP A 29 2.01 13.02 -3.15
C ASP A 29 1.09 12.07 -2.36
N LEU A 30 -0.06 12.57 -1.87
CA LEU A 30 -1.12 11.78 -1.25
C LEU A 30 -1.60 10.63 -2.15
N LYS A 31 -1.81 10.90 -3.44
CA LYS A 31 -2.22 9.89 -4.42
C LYS A 31 -1.15 8.80 -4.59
N ILE A 32 0.12 9.17 -4.62
CA ILE A 32 1.23 8.21 -4.72
C ILE A 32 1.35 7.38 -3.44
N ALA A 33 1.29 8.02 -2.27
CA ALA A 33 1.33 7.35 -0.98
C ALA A 33 0.19 6.33 -0.84
N ASN A 34 -1.04 6.71 -1.20
CA ASN A 34 -2.19 5.81 -1.19
C ASN A 34 -1.98 4.60 -2.12
N LYS A 35 -1.43 4.80 -3.32
CA LYS A 35 -1.09 3.71 -4.23
C LYS A 35 -0.07 2.74 -3.63
N LYS A 36 0.96 3.26 -2.95
CA LYS A 36 1.97 2.45 -2.26
C LYS A 36 1.36 1.62 -1.13
N VAL A 37 0.53 2.23 -0.27
CA VAL A 37 -0.16 1.53 0.83
C VAL A 37 -1.04 0.39 0.29
N LYS A 38 -1.84 0.65 -0.75
CA LYS A 38 -2.66 -0.39 -1.39
C LYS A 38 -1.82 -1.52 -1.97
N SER A 39 -0.70 -1.19 -2.61
CA SER A 39 0.23 -2.19 -3.15
C SER A 39 0.79 -3.10 -2.06
N VAL A 40 1.21 -2.52 -0.93
CA VAL A 40 1.69 -3.29 0.24
C VAL A 40 0.59 -4.24 0.72
N LEU A 41 -0.63 -3.74 0.93
CA LEU A 41 -1.75 -4.56 1.38
C LEU A 41 -2.02 -5.75 0.44
N VAL A 42 -2.09 -5.50 -0.86
CA VAL A 42 -2.32 -6.56 -1.86
C VAL A 42 -1.19 -7.58 -1.87
N ASN A 43 0.06 -7.12 -1.82
CA ASN A 43 1.21 -8.02 -1.82
C ASN A 43 1.29 -8.84 -0.54
N THR A 44 1.04 -8.23 0.61
CA THR A 44 0.97 -8.93 1.90
C THR A 44 -0.11 -10.00 1.88
N ARG A 45 -1.31 -9.68 1.39
CA ARG A 45 -2.39 -10.66 1.23
C ARG A 45 -1.97 -11.85 0.36
N ARG A 46 -1.34 -11.60 -0.79
CA ARG A 46 -0.84 -12.65 -1.69
C ARG A 46 0.19 -13.55 -1.02
N VAL A 47 1.07 -12.98 -0.20
CA VAL A 47 2.07 -13.75 0.56
C VAL A 47 1.38 -14.67 1.56
N PHE A 48 0.39 -14.18 2.31
CA PHE A 48 -0.38 -15.00 3.24
C PHE A 48 -1.15 -16.11 2.53
N GLU A 49 -1.84 -15.80 1.42
CA GLU A 49 -2.56 -16.80 0.62
C GLU A 49 -1.60 -17.89 0.09
N ALA A 50 -0.41 -17.51 -0.36
CA ALA A 50 0.61 -18.47 -0.82
C ALA A 50 1.16 -19.32 0.33
N MET A 51 1.32 -18.76 1.53
CA MET A 51 1.71 -19.50 2.72
C MET A 51 0.65 -20.53 3.12
N GLU A 52 -0.62 -20.13 3.17
CA GLU A 52 -1.74 -21.04 3.47
C GLU A 52 -1.85 -22.17 2.45
N CYS A 53 -1.70 -21.88 1.16
CA CYS A 53 -1.69 -22.90 0.11
C CYS A 53 -0.55 -23.91 0.26
N LYS A 54 0.66 -23.46 0.59
CA LYS A 54 1.81 -24.36 0.83
C LYS A 54 1.59 -25.23 2.07
N PHE A 55 1.10 -24.63 3.15
CA PHE A 55 0.78 -25.37 4.38
C PHE A 55 -0.23 -26.49 4.10
N PHE A 56 -1.23 -26.22 3.27
CA PHE A 56 -2.23 -27.22 2.89
C PHE A 56 -1.62 -28.36 2.07
N VAL A 57 -0.76 -28.04 1.09
CA VAL A 57 -0.06 -29.06 0.27
C VAL A 57 0.88 -29.92 1.12
N ASP A 58 1.64 -29.31 2.03
CA ASP A 58 2.57 -30.04 2.90
C ASP A 58 1.81 -30.99 3.84
N ILE A 59 0.72 -30.54 4.45
CA ILE A 59 -0.16 -31.40 5.27
C ILE A 59 -0.78 -32.51 4.43
N PHE A 60 -1.26 -32.21 3.23
CA PHE A 60 -1.87 -33.20 2.35
C PHE A 60 -0.87 -34.28 1.94
N LEU A 61 0.36 -33.90 1.54
CA LEU A 61 1.42 -34.83 1.16
C LEU A 61 1.86 -35.73 2.33
N ILE A 62 2.02 -35.17 3.54
CA ILE A 62 2.34 -35.95 4.75
C ILE A 62 1.25 -36.97 5.05
N ASN A 63 -0.03 -36.58 4.96
CA ASN A 63 -1.14 -37.49 5.18
C ASN A 63 -1.27 -38.53 4.05
N PHE A 64 -0.99 -38.18 2.80
CA PHE A 64 -0.97 -39.12 1.68
C PHE A 64 0.13 -40.17 1.83
N HIS A 65 1.33 -39.77 2.25
CA HIS A 65 2.44 -40.71 2.49
C HIS A 65 2.10 -41.70 3.62
N LYS A 66 1.48 -41.22 4.71
CA LYS A 66 1.01 -42.10 5.80
C LYS A 66 -0.14 -43.04 5.44
N LEU A 67 -0.86 -42.78 4.35
CA LEU A 67 -1.96 -43.64 3.87
C LEU A 67 -1.47 -44.73 2.91
N TYR A 68 -0.23 -44.64 2.42
CA TYR A 68 0.35 -45.53 1.42
C TYR A 68 1.53 -46.36 1.93
N ASP A 69 1.97 -46.14 3.18
CA ASP A 69 2.80 -47.04 4.00
C ASP A 69 1.91 -47.90 4.90
#